data_AF-A0A1B6F3V7-F1
#
_entry.id   AF-A0A1B6F3V7-F1
#
_cell.length_a   1.000
_cell.length_b   1.000
_cell.length_c   1.000
_cell.angle_alpha   90.00
_cell.angle_beta   90.00
_cell.angle_gamma   90.00
#
_symmetry.space_group_name_H-M   'P 1'
#
loop_
_entity.id
_entity.type
_entity.pdbx_description
1 polymer ?
#
loop_
_entity_poly.entity_id
_entity_poly.type
_entity_poly.pdbx_seq_one_letter_code
_entity_poly.pdbx_strand_id
1 'polypeptide(L)'
;PQKICDGVRNCFDKSDELWSQCYNTSCHLDGAYRCIGTSTCIPQEFVCDNDVDCPNSDDEQHCVAIQWTYPQRVEGLLAERRFGTWAPKCLNTTTSNFTAICKEVGFNKAEHHE
;
A
#
# COMPACT_ATOMS: atom_id res chain seq x y z
N PRO A 1 26.42 0.60 15.74
CA PRO A 1 25.64 1.35 14.71
C PRO A 1 24.64 0.43 13.96
N GLN A 2 23.72 -0.22 14.69
CA GLN A 2 22.71 -1.15 14.12
C GLN A 2 21.29 -0.88 14.67
N LYS A 3 20.99 0.37 15.02
CA LYS A 3 19.72 0.81 15.62
C LYS A 3 19.22 2.12 15.04
N ILE A 4 19.71 2.45 13.85
CA ILE A 4 19.38 3.65 13.09
C ILE A 4 19.02 3.12 11.72
N CYS A 5 17.83 3.46 11.25
CA CYS A 5 17.24 2.97 10.01
C CYS A 5 17.05 1.43 10.00
N ASP A 6 16.57 0.84 11.10
CA ASP A 6 16.32 -0.60 11.21
C ASP A 6 14.83 -0.97 11.22
N GLY A 7 13.94 0.01 11.04
CA GLY A 7 12.49 -0.19 10.99
C GLY A 7 11.87 -0.35 12.37
N VAL A 8 12.67 -0.26 13.43
CA VAL A 8 12.24 -0.38 14.81
C VAL A 8 12.47 0.95 15.48
N ARG A 9 11.44 1.48 16.14
CA ARG A 9 11.59 2.67 16.98
C ARG A 9 12.47 2.35 18.19
N ASN A 10 13.75 2.63 18.07
CA ASN A 10 14.75 2.56 19.11
C ASN A 10 14.85 3.88 19.90
N CYS A 11 14.50 5.03 19.31
CA CYS A 11 14.51 6.32 20.00
C CYS A 11 13.12 6.85 20.36
N PHE A 12 13.04 7.55 21.49
CA PHE A 12 11.77 8.11 21.99
C PHE A 12 11.20 9.19 21.08
N ASP A 13 12.01 9.90 20.32
CA ASP A 13 11.58 10.89 19.33
C ASP A 13 11.52 10.33 17.90
N LYS A 14 11.74 9.01 17.71
CA LYS A 14 11.78 8.33 16.41
C LYS A 14 12.88 8.87 15.48
N SER A 15 13.89 9.56 16.04
CA SER A 15 14.97 10.16 15.27
C SER A 15 15.93 9.16 14.64
N ASP A 16 15.99 7.97 15.22
CA ASP A 16 16.67 6.80 14.68
C ASP A 16 16.08 6.33 13.35
N GLU A 17 14.85 6.75 13.04
CA GLU A 17 14.14 6.45 11.79
C GLU A 17 13.89 7.72 10.96
N LEU A 18 14.46 8.87 11.36
CA LEU A 18 14.32 10.12 10.59
C LEU A 18 15.16 10.04 9.31
N TRP A 19 14.52 10.38 8.20
CA TRP A 19 15.11 10.37 6.86
C TRP A 19 16.41 11.17 6.74
N SER A 20 16.53 12.31 7.44
CA SER A 20 17.75 13.12 7.48
C SER A 20 18.98 12.35 7.99
N GLN A 21 18.79 11.24 8.69
CA GLN A 21 19.84 10.39 9.25
C GLN A 21 20.07 9.09 8.42
N CYS A 22 19.16 8.74 7.49
CA CYS A 22 19.16 7.49 6.69
C CYS A 22 19.68 7.64 5.24
N TYR A 23 20.52 8.64 5.00
CA TYR A 23 20.92 9.13 3.66
C TYR A 23 21.66 8.12 2.76
N ASN A 24 21.98 6.90 3.23
CA ASN A 24 22.88 5.98 2.53
C ASN A 24 22.34 4.56 2.30
N THR A 25 21.10 4.26 2.68
CA THR A 25 20.60 2.88 2.58
C THR A 25 19.32 2.84 1.77
N SER A 26 19.45 2.43 0.50
CA SER A 26 18.38 2.20 -0.47
C SER A 26 17.11 1.63 0.18
N CYS A 27 16.10 2.48 0.43
CA CYS A 27 14.79 2.19 1.03
C CYS A 27 14.75 0.92 1.93
N HIS A 28 15.68 0.77 2.87
CA HIS A 28 15.92 -0.50 3.57
C HIS A 28 15.21 -0.57 4.92
N LEU A 29 14.13 0.19 5.03
CA LEU A 29 13.31 0.32 6.22
C LEU A 29 12.01 -0.45 6.00
N ASP A 30 11.67 -1.34 6.94
CA ASP A 30 10.46 -2.19 6.98
C ASP A 30 9.12 -1.41 7.11
N GLY A 31 9.09 -0.18 6.58
CA GLY A 31 7.96 0.74 6.58
C GLY A 31 8.11 1.87 5.56
N ALA A 32 8.98 1.71 4.55
CA ALA A 32 9.15 2.67 3.46
C ALA A 32 8.62 2.10 2.15
N TYR A 33 7.85 2.91 1.42
CA TYR A 33 7.42 2.60 0.07
C TYR A 33 8.34 3.28 -0.93
N ARG A 34 8.87 2.50 -1.87
CA ARG A 34 9.67 3.04 -2.97
C ARG A 34 8.76 3.33 -4.15
N CYS A 35 8.66 4.59 -4.53
CA CYS A 35 7.93 5.02 -5.71
C CYS A 35 8.47 4.31 -6.96
N ILE A 36 7.58 3.66 -7.73
CA ILE A 36 7.99 2.87 -8.90
C ILE A 36 8.74 3.75 -9.92
N GLY A 37 9.81 3.21 -10.51
CA GLY A 37 10.57 3.92 -11.54
C GLY A 37 11.41 5.10 -11.03
N THR A 38 11.46 5.35 -9.72
CA THR A 38 12.29 6.42 -9.14
C THR A 38 13.19 5.92 -8.01
N SER A 39 14.06 6.81 -7.52
CA SER A 39 14.84 6.60 -6.30
C SER A 39 14.20 7.25 -5.08
N THR A 40 12.97 7.75 -5.19
CA THR A 40 12.22 8.38 -4.10
C THR A 40 11.60 7.30 -3.21
N CYS A 41 11.83 7.41 -1.90
CA CYS A 41 11.14 6.61 -0.89
C CYS A 41 10.23 7.53 -0.09
N ILE A 42 9.00 7.10 0.18
CA ILE A 42 8.05 7.78 1.05
C ILE A 42 7.69 6.87 2.23
N PRO A 43 7.23 7.42 3.37
CA PRO A 43 6.67 6.62 4.45
C PRO A 43 5.54 5.73 3.95
N GLN A 44 5.40 4.50 4.48
CA GLN A 44 4.30 3.62 4.09
C GLN A 44 2.93 4.25 4.40
N GLU A 45 2.84 5.10 5.43
CA GLU A 45 1.65 5.88 5.79
C GLU A 45 1.20 6.88 4.73
N PHE A 46 2.08 7.28 3.80
CA PHE A 46 1.78 8.20 2.68
C PHE A 46 1.36 7.44 1.42
N VAL A 47 1.05 6.15 1.55
CA VAL A 47 0.56 5.37 0.42
C VAL A 47 -0.93 5.19 0.56
N CYS A 48 -1.67 5.62 -0.46
CA CYS A 48 -3.12 5.63 -0.48
C CYS A 48 -3.69 6.53 0.63
N ASP A 49 -3.13 7.73 0.79
CA ASP A 49 -3.57 8.73 1.75
C ASP A 49 -4.36 9.90 1.13
N ASN A 50 -4.56 9.86 -0.20
CA ASN A 50 -5.19 10.86 -1.07
C ASN A 50 -4.30 12.07 -1.42
N ASP A 51 -3.02 12.06 -1.04
CA ASP A 51 -2.05 13.06 -1.45
C ASP A 51 -0.99 12.43 -2.36
N VAL A 52 -0.46 13.22 -3.31
CA VAL A 52 0.56 12.74 -4.25
C VAL A 52 1.93 13.06 -3.65
N ASP A 53 2.54 12.06 -3.01
CA ASP A 53 3.89 12.12 -2.44
C ASP A 53 4.93 11.56 -3.40
N CYS A 54 4.55 10.59 -4.24
CA CYS A 54 5.41 10.10 -5.30
C CYS A 54 5.41 11.05 -6.52
N PRO A 55 6.58 11.30 -7.15
CA PRO A 55 6.68 12.16 -8.34
C PRO A 55 5.93 11.63 -9.56
N ASN A 56 5.58 10.34 -9.55
CA ASN A 56 4.79 9.65 -10.57
C ASN A 56 3.38 9.28 -10.07
N SER A 57 2.94 9.82 -8.92
CA SER A 57 1.63 9.55 -8.29
C SER A 57 1.29 8.07 -8.13
N ASP A 58 2.31 7.24 -7.95
CA ASP A 58 2.20 5.77 -7.91
C ASP A 58 1.79 5.24 -6.54
N ASP A 59 2.10 6.00 -5.51
CA ASP A 59 1.55 5.85 -4.15
C ASP A 59 0.02 5.85 -4.12
N GLU A 60 -0.61 6.67 -4.95
CA GLU A 60 -2.07 6.76 -5.05
C GLU A 60 -2.66 5.84 -6.15
N GLN A 61 -1.82 5.00 -6.77
CA GLN A 61 -2.26 4.03 -7.75
C GLN A 61 -2.42 2.63 -7.12
N HIS A 62 -3.47 1.92 -7.53
CA HIS A 62 -3.75 0.55 -7.07
C HIS A 62 -3.98 0.39 -5.56
N CYS A 63 -4.68 1.34 -4.95
CA CYS A 63 -5.10 1.28 -3.55
C CYS A 63 -6.13 0.19 -3.25
N VAL A 64 -6.60 -0.54 -4.26
CA VAL A 64 -7.53 -1.65 -4.13
C VAL A 64 -6.92 -2.88 -4.78
N ALA A 65 -6.91 -4.00 -4.07
CA ALA A 65 -6.36 -5.25 -4.57
C ALA A 65 -7.10 -6.46 -4.00
N ILE A 66 -7.01 -7.59 -4.71
CA ILE A 66 -7.49 -8.87 -4.19
C ILE A 66 -6.38 -9.51 -3.35
N GLN A 67 -6.65 -9.71 -2.07
CA GLN A 67 -5.83 -10.51 -1.17
C GLN A 67 -6.18 -11.99 -1.40
N TRP A 68 -5.39 -12.63 -2.26
CA TRP A 68 -5.60 -14.01 -2.69
C TRP A 68 -5.43 -15.00 -1.56
N THR A 69 -6.35 -15.97 -1.47
CA THR A 69 -6.15 -17.15 -0.63
C THR A 69 -5.31 -18.18 -1.40
N TYR A 70 -4.23 -18.65 -0.76
CA TYR A 70 -3.46 -19.79 -1.27
C TYR A 70 -4.26 -21.08 -1.01
N PRO A 71 -4.25 -22.11 -1.87
CA PRO A 71 -3.28 -22.40 -2.93
C PRO A 71 -3.72 -22.16 -4.39
N GLN A 72 -4.97 -21.77 -4.67
CA GLN A 72 -5.46 -21.77 -6.06
C GLN A 72 -5.66 -20.39 -6.70
N ARG A 73 -5.52 -19.26 -5.97
CA ARG A 73 -5.78 -17.89 -6.51
C ARG A 73 -7.07 -17.80 -7.36
N VAL A 74 -8.08 -18.58 -7.00
CA VAL A 74 -9.39 -18.60 -7.67
C VAL A 74 -10.36 -17.63 -7.01
N GLU A 75 -10.12 -17.33 -5.73
CA GLU A 75 -10.90 -16.40 -4.93
C GLU A 75 -9.99 -15.64 -3.96
N GLY A 76 -10.46 -14.51 -3.48
CA GLY A 76 -9.74 -13.69 -2.53
C GLY A 76 -10.61 -12.59 -1.97
N LEU A 77 -10.11 -11.93 -0.93
CA LEU A 77 -10.82 -10.83 -0.30
C LEU A 77 -10.45 -9.53 -1.01
N LEU A 78 -11.46 -8.75 -1.39
CA LEU A 78 -11.23 -7.38 -1.84
C LEU A 78 -10.72 -6.57 -0.65
N ALA A 79 -9.50 -6.05 -0.75
CA ALA A 79 -8.89 -5.22 0.25
C ALA A 79 -8.62 -3.82 -0.30
N GLU A 80 -8.73 -2.84 0.57
CA GLU A 80 -8.36 -1.46 0.32
C GLU A 80 -7.16 -1.11 1.20
N ARG A 81 -6.18 -0.45 0.60
CA ARG A 81 -5.05 0.14 1.29
C ARG A 81 -5.39 1.58 1.62
N ARG A 82 -5.23 1.96 2.89
CA ARG A 82 -5.30 3.36 3.34
C ARG A 82 -4.20 3.62 4.34
N PHE A 83 -3.50 4.74 4.19
CA PHE A 83 -2.34 5.09 5.03
C PHE A 83 -1.37 3.91 5.17
N GLY A 84 -1.07 3.24 4.05
CA GLY A 84 -0.15 2.11 4.05
C GLY A 84 -0.67 0.77 4.56
N THR A 85 -1.89 0.70 5.08
CA THR A 85 -2.43 -0.50 5.73
C THR A 85 -3.53 -1.12 4.89
N TRP A 86 -3.43 -2.43 4.65
CA TRP A 86 -4.47 -3.20 3.95
C TRP A 86 -5.57 -3.64 4.91
N ALA A 87 -6.82 -3.33 4.57
CA ALA A 87 -8.01 -3.77 5.29
C ALA A 87 -9.07 -4.30 4.31
N PRO A 88 -9.97 -5.19 4.76
CA PRO A 88 -11.09 -5.65 3.93
C PRO A 88 -11.95 -4.47 3.47
N LYS A 89 -12.21 -4.38 2.16
CA LYS A 89 -13.08 -3.35 1.58
C LYS A 89 -14.53 -3.80 1.69
N CYS A 90 -15.29 -3.14 2.56
CA CYS A 90 -16.73 -3.38 2.68
C CYS A 90 -17.46 -2.80 1.47
N LEU A 91 -18.21 -3.64 0.76
CA LEU A 91 -19.06 -3.22 -0.36
C LEU A 91 -20.53 -3.31 0.05
N ASN A 92 -21.33 -2.36 -0.43
CA ASN A 92 -22.78 -2.38 -0.27
C ASN A 92 -23.40 -2.86 -1.58
N THR A 93 -24.16 -3.95 -1.53
CA THR A 93 -24.80 -4.56 -2.71
C THR A 93 -25.76 -3.63 -3.45
N THR A 94 -26.33 -2.61 -2.78
CA THR A 94 -27.27 -1.67 -3.42
C THR A 94 -26.60 -0.46 -4.07
N THR A 95 -25.33 -0.19 -3.77
CA THR A 95 -24.68 1.09 -4.12
C THR A 95 -23.31 0.90 -4.77
N SER A 96 -22.61 -0.19 -4.46
CA SER A 96 -21.29 -0.48 -5.00
C SER A 96 -21.39 -1.00 -6.43
N ASN A 97 -20.60 -0.40 -7.32
CA ASN A 97 -20.51 -0.83 -8.71
C ASN A 97 -19.45 -1.93 -8.85
N PHE A 98 -19.86 -3.20 -8.70
CA PHE A 98 -18.97 -4.36 -8.79
C PHE A 98 -18.21 -4.45 -10.12
N THR A 99 -18.83 -4.03 -11.23
CA THR A 99 -18.19 -4.00 -12.55
C THR A 99 -17.03 -3.00 -12.62
N ALA A 100 -17.16 -1.85 -11.96
CA ALA A 100 -16.07 -0.87 -11.90
C ALA A 100 -14.91 -1.40 -11.04
N ILE A 101 -15.23 -1.99 -9.90
CA ILE A 101 -14.24 -2.58 -8.98
C ILE A 101 -13.48 -3.72 -9.66
N CYS A 102 -14.17 -4.64 -10.34
CA CYS A 102 -13.50 -5.71 -11.09
C CYS A 102 -12.53 -5.17 -12.14
N LYS A 103 -12.88 -4.11 -12.86
CA LYS A 103 -11.97 -3.48 -13.83
C LYS A 103 -10.77 -2.84 -13.14
N GLU A 104 -10.98 -2.19 -12.00
CA GLU A 104 -9.93 -1.56 -11.18
C GLU A 104 -8.90 -2.57 -10.68
N VAL A 105 -9.34 -3.77 -10.30
CA VAL A 105 -8.45 -4.88 -9.86
C VAL A 105 -7.93 -5.77 -11.00
N GLY A 106 -8.14 -5.39 -12.27
CA GLY A 106 -7.59 -6.08 -13.44
C GLY A 106 -8.40 -7.24 -13.99
N PHE A 107 -9.67 -7.37 -13.63
CA PHE A 107 -10.60 -8.40 -14.10
C PHE A 107 -11.59 -7.87 -15.15
N ASN A 108 -11.88 -8.71 -16.15
CA ASN A 108 -12.73 -8.33 -17.29
C ASN A 108 -14.24 -8.55 -17.05
N LYS A 109 -14.61 -9.32 -16.03
CA LYS A 109 -16.01 -9.69 -15.75
C LYS A 109 -16.25 -9.71 -14.23
N ALA A 110 -17.40 -9.16 -13.82
CA ALA A 110 -17.93 -9.26 -12.47
C ALA A 110 -19.20 -10.12 -12.51
N GLU A 111 -19.27 -11.15 -11.66
CA GLU A 111 -20.50 -11.92 -11.42
C GLU A 111 -20.81 -11.87 -9.93
N HIS A 112 -22.01 -11.41 -9.59
CA HIS A 112 -22.52 -11.39 -8.23
C HIS A 112 -23.38 -12.63 -8.03
N HIS A 113 -22.93 -13.54 -7.16
CA HIS A 113 -23.74 -14.68 -6.71
C HIS A 113 -24.33 -14.34 -5.36
N GLU A 114 -25.66 -14.32 -5.30
CA GLU A 114 -26.48 -14.16 -4.09
C GLU A 114 -26.64 -15.46 -3.30
#